data_AF-A0A2V9WQH0-F1
#
_entry.id   AF-A0A2V9WQH0-F1
#
_cell.length_a   1.000
_cell.length_b   1.000
_cell.length_c   1.000
_cell.angle_alpha   90.00
_cell.angle_beta   90.00
_cell.angle_gamma   90.00
#
_symmetry.space_group_name_H-M   'P 1'
#
loop_
_entity.id
_entity.type
_entity.pdbx_description
1 polymer ?
#
loop_
_entity_poly.entity_id
_entity_poly.type
_entity_poly.pdbx_seq_one_letter_code
_entity_poly.pdbx_strand_id
1 'polypeptide(L)'
;MLLLVGWLYFSIVLHLAGQWWRDPNFSHGFFVPLFSLFVLWQNRSKLVAMRLKPSWWGLLILGFALSTLIVGVLGAELFLSRLSLLLVIAALVVLFAGWESFAALLFPWAFLILMIPIPAIIFNQITFPLQILASKLAGFVLPLAGVPVLREGNIIMLPEMALEVAEACSGIRSLLSLGTLA
;
A
#
# COMPACT_ATOMS: atom_id res chain seq x y z
N MET A 1 -9.27 -26.63 -1.95
CA MET A 1 -9.58 -25.18 -2.08
C MET A 1 -8.36 -24.29 -1.86
N LEU A 2 -7.68 -24.39 -0.71
CA LEU A 2 -6.49 -23.56 -0.42
C LEU A 2 -5.36 -23.68 -1.45
N LEU A 3 -5.08 -24.90 -1.95
CA LEU A 3 -4.07 -25.11 -3.00
C LEU A 3 -4.41 -24.38 -4.31
N LEU A 4 -5.70 -24.37 -4.69
CA LEU A 4 -6.17 -23.72 -5.92
C LEU A 4 -6.10 -22.19 -5.80
N VAL A 5 -6.48 -21.65 -4.63
CA VAL A 5 -6.29 -20.22 -4.32
C VAL A 5 -4.80 -19.87 -4.32
N GLY A 6 -3.96 -20.70 -3.71
CA GLY A 6 -2.51 -20.51 -3.71
C GLY A 6 -1.93 -20.46 -5.12
N TRP A 7 -2.33 -21.40 -5.99
CA TRP A 7 -1.91 -21.42 -7.39
C TRP A 7 -2.38 -20.18 -8.16
N LEU A 8 -3.65 -19.80 -8.01
CA LEU A 8 -4.25 -18.64 -8.69
C LEU A 8 -3.56 -17.33 -8.31
N TYR A 9 -3.24 -17.14 -7.03
CA TYR A 9 -2.64 -15.91 -6.51
C TYR A 9 -1.11 -15.92 -6.49
N PHE A 10 -0.46 -17.04 -6.83
CA PHE A 10 1.00 -17.16 -6.80
C PHE A 10 1.69 -16.06 -7.63
N SER A 11 1.21 -15.84 -8.86
CA SER A 11 1.73 -14.78 -9.73
C SER A 11 1.55 -13.40 -9.10
N ILE A 12 0.39 -13.11 -8.50
CA ILE A 12 0.09 -11.80 -7.89
C ILE A 12 1.01 -11.54 -6.69
N VAL A 13 1.22 -12.54 -5.84
CA VAL A 13 2.12 -12.45 -4.69
C VAL A 13 3.58 -12.26 -5.12
N LEU A 14 4.02 -12.96 -6.17
CA LEU A 14 5.37 -12.76 -6.73
C LEU A 14 5.59 -11.34 -7.26
N HIS A 15 4.62 -10.80 -8.01
CA HIS A 15 4.70 -9.42 -8.50
C HIS A 15 4.70 -8.41 -7.36
N LEU A 16 3.92 -8.66 -6.30
CA LEU A 16 3.87 -7.81 -5.12
C LEU A 16 5.19 -7.83 -4.36
N ALA A 17 5.77 -9.01 -4.13
CA ALA A 17 7.09 -9.16 -3.50
C ALA A 17 8.20 -8.53 -4.34
N GLY A 18 8.15 -8.69 -5.67
CA GLY A 18 9.06 -8.04 -6.59
C GLY A 18 8.98 -6.51 -6.52
N GLN A 19 7.78 -5.95 -6.30
CA GLN A 19 7.61 -4.51 -6.11
C GLN A 19 8.20 -4.03 -4.78
N TRP A 20 7.93 -4.73 -3.67
CA TRP A 20 8.51 -4.38 -2.36
C TRP A 20 10.04 -4.42 -2.36
N TRP A 21 10.63 -5.28 -3.19
CA TRP A 21 12.08 -5.39 -3.34
C TRP A 21 12.69 -4.24 -4.16
N ARG A 22 12.01 -3.81 -5.24
CA ARG A 22 12.54 -2.81 -6.17
C ARG A 22 12.24 -1.37 -5.73
N ASP A 23 11.16 -1.16 -4.97
CA ASP A 23 10.70 0.17 -4.57
C ASP A 23 10.93 0.41 -3.07
N PRO A 24 11.90 1.28 -2.70
CA PRO A 24 12.18 1.64 -1.31
C PRO A 24 10.97 2.21 -0.55
N ASN A 25 10.01 2.83 -1.24
CA ASN A 25 8.83 3.41 -0.61
C ASN A 25 7.86 2.32 -0.12
N PHE A 26 7.88 1.14 -0.74
CA PHE A 26 7.02 0.01 -0.41
C PHE A 26 7.77 -1.17 0.25
N SER A 27 9.04 -1.00 0.63
CA SER A 27 9.79 -2.07 1.31
C SER A 27 9.19 -2.50 2.65
N HIS A 28 8.43 -1.62 3.31
CA HIS A 28 7.67 -1.97 4.51
C HIS A 28 6.60 -3.05 4.26
N GLY A 29 6.21 -3.28 3.00
CA GLY A 29 5.24 -4.30 2.60
C GLY A 29 5.64 -5.72 3.00
N PHE A 30 6.93 -6.03 3.15
CA PHE A 30 7.39 -7.32 3.69
C PHE A 30 7.06 -7.49 5.18
N PHE A 31 7.08 -6.41 5.95
CA PHE A 31 6.82 -6.46 7.39
C PHE A 31 5.35 -6.69 7.70
N VAL A 32 4.45 -6.17 6.86
CA VAL A 32 3.01 -6.24 7.06
C VAL A 32 2.46 -7.66 7.24
N PRO A 33 2.69 -8.63 6.32
CA PRO A 33 2.19 -10.00 6.49
C PRO A 33 2.84 -10.71 7.68
N LEU A 34 4.10 -10.44 7.99
CA LEU A 34 4.78 -11.00 9.16
C LEU A 34 4.13 -10.52 10.46
N PHE A 35 3.85 -9.21 10.55
CA PHE A 35 3.18 -8.63 11.71
C PHE A 35 1.74 -9.14 11.85
N SER A 36 0.96 -9.20 10.77
CA SER A 36 -0.39 -9.76 10.80
C SER A 36 -0.39 -11.22 11.27
N LEU A 37 0.59 -12.03 10.84
CA LEU A 37 0.75 -13.41 11.29
C LEU A 37 1.15 -13.49 12.77
N PHE A 38 2.02 -12.59 13.24
CA PHE A 38 2.39 -12.50 14.65
C PHE A 38 1.20 -12.15 15.54
N VAL A 39 0.38 -11.16 15.14
CA VAL A 39 -0.85 -10.79 15.85
C VAL A 39 -1.85 -11.95 15.88
N LEU A 40 -1.96 -12.69 14.77
CA LEU A 40 -2.78 -13.90 14.70
C LEU A 40 -2.28 -14.96 15.69
N TRP A 41 -0.97 -15.20 15.73
CA TRP A 41 -0.35 -16.13 16.67
C TRP A 41 -0.58 -15.72 18.12
N GLN A 42 -0.41 -14.43 18.45
CA GLN A 42 -0.63 -13.93 19.81
C GLN A 42 -2.08 -14.14 20.27
N ASN A 43 -3.05 -13.97 19.36
CA ASN A 43 -4.48 -14.15 19.65
C ASN A 43 -4.98 -15.58 19.47
N ARG A 44 -4.13 -16.57 19.15
CA ARG A 44 -4.53 -17.96 18.87
C ARG A 44 -5.38 -18.57 19.98
N SER A 45 -5.06 -18.29 21.25
CA SER A 45 -5.78 -18.85 22.40
C SER A 45 -7.22 -18.35 22.46
N LYS A 46 -7.44 -17.08 22.10
CA LYS A 46 -8.77 -16.50 21.99
C LYS A 46 -9.53 -17.09 20.81
N LEU A 47 -8.87 -17.26 19.67
CA LEU A 47 -9.47 -17.80 18.44
C LEU A 47 -9.89 -19.27 18.59
N VAL A 48 -9.07 -20.09 19.27
CA VAL A 48 -9.38 -21.51 19.54
C VAL A 48 -10.54 -21.65 20.53
N ALA A 49 -10.70 -20.69 21.45
CA ALA A 49 -11.82 -20.68 22.39
C ALA A 49 -13.16 -20.25 21.76
N MET A 50 -13.13 -19.63 20.57
CA MET A 50 -14.35 -19.24 19.85
C MET A 50 -15.00 -20.45 19.18
N ARG A 51 -16.34 -20.47 19.19
CA ARG A 51 -17.09 -21.47 18.44
C ARG A 51 -17.11 -21.10 16.96
N LEU A 52 -16.57 -21.97 16.11
CA LEU A 52 -16.67 -21.82 14.66
C LEU A 52 -18.15 -21.93 14.25
N LYS A 53 -18.67 -20.85 13.65
CA LYS A 53 -20.03 -20.81 13.08
C LYS A 53 -19.92 -20.50 11.59
N PRO A 54 -19.65 -21.51 10.73
CA PRO A 54 -19.58 -21.33 9.28
C PRO A 54 -20.77 -20.54 8.74
N SER A 55 -20.52 -19.60 7.82
CA SER A 55 -21.57 -18.78 7.24
C SER A 55 -21.54 -18.82 5.72
N TRP A 56 -22.68 -19.12 5.09
CA TRP A 56 -22.83 -19.11 3.64
C TRP A 56 -22.63 -17.72 3.01
N TRP A 57 -22.69 -16.65 3.81
CA TRP A 57 -22.30 -15.30 3.37
C TRP A 57 -20.85 -15.26 2.87
N GLY A 58 -19.97 -16.11 3.39
CA GLY A 58 -18.61 -16.24 2.89
C GLY A 58 -18.55 -16.63 1.40
N LEU A 59 -19.54 -17.38 0.90
CA LEU A 59 -19.61 -17.75 -0.52
C LEU A 59 -19.96 -16.54 -1.41
N LEU A 60 -20.85 -15.66 -0.94
CA LEU A 60 -21.19 -14.42 -1.65
C LEU A 60 -19.98 -13.48 -1.71
N ILE A 61 -19.26 -13.33 -0.60
CA ILE A 61 -18.03 -12.53 -0.55
C ILE A 61 -16.95 -13.16 -1.45
N LEU A 62 -16.86 -14.49 -1.48
CA LEU A 62 -15.92 -15.20 -2.36
C LEU A 62 -16.25 -14.93 -3.84
N GLY A 63 -17.53 -14.99 -4.22
CA GLY A 63 -17.97 -14.65 -5.57
C GLY A 63 -17.61 -13.21 -5.96
N PHE A 64 -17.82 -12.26 -5.05
CA PHE A 64 -17.43 -10.86 -5.23
C PHE A 64 -15.89 -10.68 -5.31
N ALA A 65 -15.13 -11.42 -4.50
CA ALA A 65 -13.67 -11.39 -4.54
C ALA A 65 -13.14 -11.89 -5.89
N LEU A 66 -13.69 -13.00 -6.39
CA LEU A 66 -13.31 -13.57 -7.68
C LEU A 66 -13.76 -12.69 -8.85
N SER A 67 -14.93 -12.06 -8.80
CA SER A 67 -15.32 -11.09 -9.82
C SER A 67 -14.39 -9.87 -9.83
N THR A 68 -13.98 -9.39 -8.66
CA THR A 68 -12.98 -8.31 -8.53
C THR A 68 -11.64 -8.72 -9.11
N LEU A 69 -11.21 -9.98 -8.91
CA LEU A 69 -10.00 -10.51 -9.54
C LEU A 69 -10.12 -10.50 -11.07
N ILE A 70 -11.24 -10.98 -11.61
CA ILE A 70 -11.47 -11.00 -13.07
C ILE A 70 -11.43 -9.58 -13.64
N VAL A 71 -12.12 -8.64 -13.01
CA VAL A 71 -12.10 -7.23 -13.43
C VAL A 71 -10.68 -6.65 -13.35
N GLY A 72 -9.95 -6.93 -12.27
CA GLY A 72 -8.56 -6.47 -12.11
C GLY A 72 -7.63 -7.03 -13.18
N VAL A 73 -7.75 -8.32 -13.52
CA VAL A 73 -6.93 -8.95 -14.55
C VAL A 73 -7.29 -8.45 -15.95
N LEU A 74 -8.59 -8.39 -16.27
CA LEU A 74 -9.05 -7.90 -17.59
C LEU A 74 -8.77 -6.42 -17.80
N GLY A 75 -8.85 -5.61 -16.74
CA GLY A 75 -8.53 -4.19 -16.77
C GLY A 75 -7.04 -3.87 -16.67
N ALA A 76 -6.16 -4.88 -16.57
CA ALA A 76 -4.74 -4.72 -16.26
C ALA A 76 -4.47 -3.89 -14.99
N GLU A 77 -5.41 -3.90 -14.04
CA GLU A 77 -5.37 -3.15 -12.79
C GLU A 77 -4.83 -4.01 -11.66
N LEU A 78 -3.54 -3.80 -11.36
CA LEU A 78 -2.82 -4.53 -10.31
C LEU A 78 -3.43 -4.29 -8.93
N PHE A 79 -3.94 -3.08 -8.66
CA PHE A 79 -4.53 -2.75 -7.36
C PHE A 79 -5.76 -3.61 -7.07
N LEU A 80 -6.71 -3.71 -8.01
CA LEU A 80 -7.91 -4.54 -7.86
C LEU A 80 -7.54 -6.01 -7.72
N SER A 81 -6.58 -6.48 -8.53
CA SER A 81 -6.10 -7.86 -8.47
C SER A 81 -5.52 -8.19 -7.09
N ARG A 82 -4.76 -7.27 -6.47
CA ARG A 82 -4.19 -7.43 -5.12
C ARG A 82 -5.26 -7.30 -4.03
N LEU A 83 -6.22 -6.39 -4.18
CA LEU A 83 -7.31 -6.24 -3.24
C LEU A 83 -8.19 -7.49 -3.19
N SER A 84 -8.39 -8.15 -4.35
CA SER A 84 -9.12 -9.41 -4.43
C SER A 84 -8.51 -10.51 -3.54
N LEU A 85 -7.18 -10.54 -3.38
CA LEU A 85 -6.51 -11.50 -2.48
C LEU A 85 -6.99 -11.32 -1.03
N LEU A 86 -7.08 -10.07 -0.57
CA LEU A 86 -7.56 -9.76 0.78
C LEU A 86 -9.04 -10.12 0.96
N LEU A 87 -9.85 -9.87 -0.07
CA LEU A 87 -11.26 -10.25 -0.07
C LEU A 87 -11.43 -11.78 -0.04
N VAL A 88 -10.61 -12.54 -0.75
CA VAL A 88 -10.61 -14.02 -0.67
C VAL A 88 -10.24 -14.49 0.73
N ILE A 89 -9.23 -13.89 1.37
CA ILE A 89 -8.87 -14.22 2.76
C ILE A 89 -10.05 -13.96 3.70
N ALA A 90 -10.71 -12.80 3.60
CA ALA A 90 -11.91 -12.51 4.39
C ALA A 90 -13.05 -13.50 4.12
N ALA A 91 -13.30 -13.81 2.86
CA ALA A 91 -14.34 -14.76 2.44
C ALA A 91 -14.10 -16.15 3.03
N LEU A 92 -12.86 -16.65 2.99
CA LEU A 92 -12.50 -17.95 3.56
C LEU A 92 -12.68 -17.96 5.08
N VAL A 93 -12.30 -16.89 5.78
CA VAL A 93 -12.53 -16.78 7.24
C VAL A 93 -14.02 -16.79 7.56
N VAL A 94 -14.84 -16.00 6.86
CA VAL A 94 -16.29 -15.96 7.10
C VAL A 94 -16.95 -17.30 6.74
N LEU A 95 -16.50 -17.94 5.66
CA LEU A 95 -17.04 -19.22 5.21
C LEU A 95 -16.79 -20.35 6.21
N PHE A 96 -15.57 -20.45 6.75
CA PHE A 96 -15.18 -21.56 7.64
C PHE A 96 -15.32 -21.25 9.13
N ALA A 97 -15.09 -20.00 9.55
CA ALA A 97 -15.04 -19.60 10.96
C ALA A 97 -16.18 -18.66 11.37
N GLY A 98 -16.88 -18.05 10.42
CA GLY A 98 -18.01 -17.16 10.66
C GLY A 98 -17.66 -15.69 10.89
N TRP A 99 -18.69 -14.87 11.03
CA TRP A 99 -18.57 -13.42 11.23
C TRP A 99 -17.95 -13.03 12.57
N GLU A 100 -18.27 -13.77 13.65
CA GLU A 100 -17.70 -13.53 14.98
C GLU A 100 -16.17 -13.69 14.95
N SER A 101 -15.68 -14.74 14.29
CA SER A 101 -14.24 -14.98 14.10
C SER A 101 -13.60 -13.92 13.20
N PHE A 102 -14.27 -13.51 12.12
CA PHE A 102 -13.75 -12.45 11.25
C PHE A 102 -13.64 -11.11 11.99
N ALA A 103 -14.61 -10.77 12.85
CA ALA A 103 -14.56 -9.56 13.67
C ALA A 103 -13.33 -9.56 14.61
N ALA A 104 -12.98 -10.72 15.18
CA ALA A 104 -11.74 -10.87 15.97
C ALA A 104 -10.46 -10.74 15.12
N LEU A 105 -10.54 -11.05 13.83
CA LEU A 105 -9.45 -10.96 12.85
C LEU A 105 -9.44 -9.65 12.06
N LEU A 106 -10.37 -8.72 12.35
CA LEU A 106 -10.53 -7.50 11.58
C LEU A 106 -9.27 -6.64 11.60
N PHE A 107 -8.62 -6.53 12.76
CA PHE A 107 -7.37 -5.78 12.90
C PHE A 107 -6.21 -6.34 12.05
N PRO A 108 -5.77 -7.61 12.21
CA PRO A 108 -4.70 -8.15 11.39
C PRO A 108 -5.05 -8.21 9.91
N TRP A 109 -6.33 -8.42 9.56
CA TRP A 109 -6.80 -8.38 8.18
C TRP A 109 -6.75 -6.96 7.59
N ALA A 110 -7.24 -5.95 8.30
CA ALA A 110 -7.19 -4.56 7.85
C ALA A 110 -5.75 -4.07 7.71
N PHE A 111 -4.85 -4.53 8.58
CA PHE A 111 -3.43 -4.21 8.48
C PHE A 111 -2.80 -4.71 7.18
N LEU A 112 -3.26 -5.84 6.63
CA LEU A 112 -2.79 -6.34 5.33
C LEU A 112 -3.09 -5.38 4.18
N ILE A 113 -4.08 -4.47 4.29
CA ILE A 113 -4.35 -3.47 3.25
C ILE A 113 -3.13 -2.57 3.04
N LEU A 114 -2.36 -2.30 4.10
CA LEU A 114 -1.17 -1.43 4.04
C LEU A 114 -0.04 -2.01 3.18
N MET A 115 -0.03 -3.32 2.91
CA MET A 115 0.98 -3.91 2.03
C MET A 115 0.71 -3.66 0.54
N ILE A 116 -0.52 -3.26 0.19
CA ILE A 116 -0.94 -3.02 -1.19
C ILE A 116 -0.59 -1.57 -1.55
N PRO A 117 0.30 -1.35 -2.53
CA PRO A 117 0.63 -0.01 -2.98
C PRO A 117 -0.60 0.62 -3.66
N ILE A 118 -0.82 1.89 -3.34
CA ILE A 118 -1.92 2.69 -3.87
C ILE A 118 -1.75 2.85 -5.39
N PRO A 119 -2.84 2.88 -6.19
CA PRO A 119 -2.75 3.13 -7.62
C PRO A 119 -1.94 4.39 -7.93
N ALA A 120 -1.02 4.29 -8.89
CA ALA A 120 -0.15 5.39 -9.29
C ALA A 120 -0.94 6.65 -9.69
N ILE A 121 -2.14 6.48 -10.26
CA ILE A 121 -3.04 7.58 -10.63
C ILE A 121 -3.42 8.41 -9.40
N ILE A 122 -3.82 7.75 -8.30
CA ILE A 122 -4.19 8.43 -7.06
C ILE A 122 -2.95 9.05 -6.41
N PHE A 123 -1.85 8.31 -6.39
CA PHE A 123 -0.58 8.80 -5.84
C PHE A 123 -0.12 10.08 -6.56
N ASN A 124 -0.05 10.04 -7.89
CA ASN A 124 0.40 11.16 -8.74
C ASN A 124 -0.53 12.37 -8.65
N GLN A 125 -1.85 12.16 -8.51
CA GLN A 125 -2.79 13.27 -8.34
C GLN A 125 -2.61 14.01 -7.02
N ILE A 126 -2.03 13.37 -5.99
CA ILE A 126 -1.77 14.00 -4.70
C ILE A 126 -0.34 14.57 -4.66
N THR A 127 0.65 13.82 -5.15
CA THR A 127 2.06 14.23 -5.08
C THR A 127 2.37 15.39 -6.02
N PHE A 128 1.77 15.44 -7.21
CA PHE A 128 2.06 16.48 -8.19
C PHE A 128 1.63 17.89 -7.72
N PRO A 129 0.40 18.13 -7.21
CA PRO A 129 0.05 19.43 -6.63
C PRO A 129 0.94 19.86 -5.47
N LEU A 130 1.37 18.92 -4.63
CA LEU A 130 2.29 19.18 -3.52
C LEU A 130 3.68 19.61 -4.03
N GLN A 131 4.22 18.96 -5.06
CA GLN A 131 5.47 19.38 -5.71
C GLN A 131 5.36 20.78 -6.31
N ILE A 132 4.24 21.09 -6.95
CA ILE A 132 3.98 22.42 -7.50
C ILE A 132 3.92 23.48 -6.38
N LEU A 133 3.25 23.20 -5.27
CA LEU A 133 3.23 24.10 -4.12
C LEU A 133 4.63 24.31 -3.53
N ALA A 134 5.39 23.23 -3.34
CA ALA A 134 6.76 23.30 -2.85
C ALA A 134 7.66 24.12 -3.79
N SER A 135 7.57 23.90 -5.11
CA SER A 135 8.33 24.66 -6.11
C SER A 135 7.96 26.16 -6.11
N LYS A 136 6.68 26.51 -5.88
CA LYS A 136 6.24 27.91 -5.73
C LYS A 136 6.82 28.58 -4.49
N LEU A 137 6.79 27.89 -3.35
CA LEU A 137 7.37 28.40 -2.10
C LEU A 137 8.88 28.58 -2.25
N ALA A 138 9.59 27.60 -2.80
CA ALA A 138 11.03 27.69 -3.04
C ALA A 138 11.39 28.82 -4.02
N GLY A 139 10.63 28.98 -5.11
CA GLY A 139 10.80 30.08 -6.06
C GLY A 139 10.54 31.47 -5.47
N PHE A 140 9.79 31.57 -4.38
CA PHE A 140 9.57 32.82 -3.65
C PHE A 140 10.66 33.07 -2.59
N VAL A 141 11.09 32.02 -1.87
CA VAL A 141 12.04 32.14 -0.75
C VAL A 141 13.49 32.30 -1.24
N LEU A 142 13.90 31.61 -2.30
CA LEU A 142 15.29 31.64 -2.80
C LEU A 142 15.74 33.04 -3.27
N PRO A 143 14.93 33.82 -4.00
CA PRO A 143 15.27 35.21 -4.34
C PRO A 143 15.41 36.11 -3.12
N LEU A 144 14.61 35.89 -2.05
CA LEU A 144 14.75 36.64 -0.80
C LEU A 144 16.08 36.37 -0.10
N ALA A 145 16.66 35.19 -0.32
CA ALA A 145 18.01 34.83 0.14
C ALA A 145 19.12 35.26 -0.84
N GLY A 146 18.81 36.02 -1.90
CA GLY A 146 19.77 36.51 -2.89
C GLY A 146 20.13 35.52 -4.00
N VAL A 147 19.42 34.39 -4.10
CA VAL A 147 19.65 33.38 -5.14
C VAL A 147 18.68 33.61 -6.30
N PRO A 148 19.15 34.03 -7.50
CA PRO A 148 18.28 34.19 -8.65
C PRO A 148 17.81 32.82 -9.15
N VAL A 149 16.49 32.65 -9.29
CA VAL A 149 15.89 31.39 -9.73
C VAL A 149 14.79 31.63 -10.75
N LEU A 150 14.69 30.75 -11.74
CA LEU A 150 13.59 30.70 -12.71
C LEU A 150 12.81 29.40 -12.48
N ARG A 151 11.49 29.48 -12.31
CA ARG A 151 10.65 28.30 -12.01
C ARG A 151 9.77 27.93 -13.20
N GLU A 152 9.91 26.70 -13.66
CA GLU A 152 9.09 26.09 -14.71
C GLU A 152 8.46 24.79 -14.18
N GLY A 153 7.14 24.80 -13.91
CA GLY A 153 6.48 23.61 -13.37
C GLY A 153 6.99 23.23 -11.97
N ASN A 154 7.48 22.00 -11.80
CA ASN A 154 8.15 21.51 -10.59
C ASN A 154 9.68 21.67 -10.64
N ILE A 155 10.23 22.31 -11.68
CA ILE A 155 11.67 22.52 -11.86
C ILE A 155 12.03 23.97 -11.49
N ILE A 156 13.12 24.12 -10.75
CA ILE A 156 13.73 25.38 -10.35
C ILE A 156 15.10 25.45 -11.03
N MET A 157 15.24 26.34 -12.00
CA MET A 157 16.50 26.59 -12.69
C MET A 157 17.31 27.64 -11.94
N LEU A 158 18.50 27.24 -11.52
CA LEU A 158 19.55 28.12 -11.00
C LEU A 158 20.58 28.37 -12.12
N PRO A 159 21.44 29.38 -12.01
CA PRO A 159 22.41 29.72 -13.04
C PRO A 159 23.34 28.56 -13.45
N GLU A 160 23.67 27.68 -12.50
CA GLU A 160 24.61 26.56 -12.71
C GLU A 160 23.94 25.18 -12.72
N MET A 161 22.67 25.05 -12.29
CA MET A 161 22.00 23.75 -12.16
C MET A 161 20.48 23.84 -12.20
N ALA A 162 19.82 22.78 -12.66
CA ALA A 162 18.38 22.62 -12.55
C ALA A 162 18.06 21.73 -11.33
N LEU A 163 17.27 22.25 -10.40
CA LEU A 163 16.71 21.50 -9.27
C LEU A 163 15.29 21.07 -9.60
N GLU A 164 15.07 19.78 -9.74
CA GLU A 164 13.72 19.24 -9.81
C GLU A 164 13.20 19.00 -8.38
N VAL A 165 12.01 19.53 -8.08
CA VAL A 165 11.29 19.16 -6.86
C VAL A 165 10.74 17.76 -7.07
N ALA A 166 11.62 16.77 -6.84
CA ALA A 166 11.29 15.37 -6.92
C ALA A 166 10.20 15.00 -5.90
N GLU A 167 9.53 13.87 -6.14
CA GLU A 167 8.53 13.32 -5.24
C GLU A 167 9.02 13.29 -3.78
N ALA A 168 8.08 13.48 -2.84
CA ALA A 168 8.30 13.51 -1.41
C ALA A 168 8.73 12.15 -0.82
N CYS A 169 9.79 11.54 -1.35
CA CYS A 169 10.45 10.34 -0.82
C CYS A 169 11.67 10.70 0.03
N SER A 170 12.04 11.99 0.05
CA SER A 170 13.23 12.51 0.70
C SER A 170 12.93 13.46 1.86
N GLY A 171 11.71 13.95 2.06
CA GLY A 171 11.45 14.94 3.14
C GLY A 171 11.90 14.46 4.52
N ILE A 172 11.48 13.27 4.95
CA ILE A 172 11.85 12.71 6.25
C ILE A 172 13.30 12.22 6.29
N ARG A 173 13.81 11.57 5.22
CA ARG A 173 15.22 11.13 5.16
C ARG A 173 16.19 12.32 5.12
N SER A 174 15.88 13.34 4.33
CA SER A 174 16.61 14.60 4.26
C SER A 174 16.55 15.36 5.57
N LEU A 175 15.39 15.44 6.23
CA LEU A 175 15.27 16.06 7.57
C LEU A 175 16.07 15.29 8.62
N LEU A 176 16.10 13.95 8.57
CA LEU A 176 16.93 13.14 9.45
C LEU A 176 18.43 13.32 9.14
N SER A 177 18.83 13.38 7.86
CA SER A 177 20.23 13.64 7.49
C SER A 177 20.67 15.08 7.78
N LEU A 178 19.79 16.07 7.63
CA LEU A 178 20.05 17.47 7.98
C LEU A 178 20.07 17.66 9.49
N GLY A 179 19.15 17.04 10.22
CA GLY A 179 19.10 17.06 11.69
C GLY A 179 20.23 16.26 12.35
N THR A 180 20.90 15.36 11.64
CA THR A 180 22.13 14.70 12.12
C THR A 180 23.40 15.48 11.79
N LEU A 181 23.30 16.50 10.92
CA LEU A 181 24.38 17.44 10.59
C LEU A 181 24.31 18.76 11.39
N ALA A 182 23.22 18.99 12.13
CA ALA A 182 23.02 20.13 13.04
C ALA A 182 23.33 19.73 14.49
#